data_AF-A0A9P6A2T4-F1
#
_entry.id   AF-A0A9P6A2T4-F1
#
_cell.length_a   1.000
_cell.length_b   1.000
_cell.length_c   1.000
_cell.angle_alpha   90.00
_cell.angle_beta   90.00
_cell.angle_gamma   90.00
#
_symmetry.space_group_name_H-M   'P 1'
#
loop_
_entity.id
_entity.type
_entity.pdbx_description
1 polymer ?
#
loop_
_entity_poly.entity_id
_entity_poly.type
_entity_poly.pdbx_seq_one_letter_code
_entity_poly.pdbx_strand_id
1 'polypeptide(L)'
;MRSAQNLLQKASRSTGNYSSPVKYTTIREMSTSTKSVRNIQRTFLASPSFAVVGASKDTSKFGTKVLNWYKVRSFQVTPVHPREAELEGFPTISAISDLPSPTKTSISIITPPKVTLGIVQKAKELGVPALWLQPGAEDDAVIQYIKDNGLEDRVIYGGPCILVDGDEIVRSLL
;
A
#
# COMPACT_ATOMS: atom_id res chain seq x y z
N MET A 1 -31.06 26.84 -26.93
CA MET A 1 -32.32 26.24 -26.43
C MET A 1 -32.70 25.08 -27.31
N ARG A 2 -33.08 23.93 -26.71
CA ARG A 2 -33.68 22.73 -27.34
C ARG A 2 -32.77 21.72 -28.04
N SER A 3 -31.80 21.12 -27.34
CA SER A 3 -31.31 19.77 -27.74
C SER A 3 -30.83 18.86 -26.61
N ALA A 4 -30.98 19.26 -25.33
CA ALA A 4 -30.53 18.46 -24.18
C ALA A 4 -31.65 18.06 -23.19
N GLN A 5 -32.92 18.23 -23.57
CA GLN A 5 -34.06 18.05 -22.65
C GLN A 5 -34.98 16.85 -22.98
N ASN A 6 -34.65 16.00 -23.97
CA ASN A 6 -35.58 14.97 -24.45
C ASN A 6 -35.08 13.51 -24.40
N LEU A 7 -34.17 13.18 -23.49
CA LEU A 7 -33.74 11.78 -23.26
C LEU A 7 -33.90 11.29 -21.82
N LEU A 8 -34.64 12.02 -20.97
CA LEU A 8 -34.92 11.65 -19.57
C LEU A 8 -36.34 11.10 -19.33
N GLN A 9 -37.07 10.68 -20.38
CA GLN A 9 -38.46 10.25 -20.19
C GLN A 9 -38.87 9.01 -20.99
N LYS A 10 -37.98 8.02 -21.13
CA LYS A 10 -38.36 6.66 -21.59
C LYS A 10 -37.44 5.59 -21.00
N ALA A 11 -37.64 5.27 -19.72
CA ALA A 11 -37.36 3.95 -19.14
C ALA A 11 -37.87 3.88 -17.69
N SER A 12 -39.16 4.14 -17.46
CA SER A 12 -39.85 3.66 -16.27
C SER A 12 -40.94 2.69 -16.72
N ARG A 13 -40.68 1.39 -16.57
CA ARG A 13 -41.64 0.27 -16.39
C ARG A 13 -40.92 -1.06 -16.59
N SER A 14 -40.33 -1.56 -15.51
CA SER A 14 -40.14 -2.98 -15.24
C SER A 14 -39.84 -3.10 -13.76
N THR A 15 -40.86 -3.52 -13.01
CA THR A 15 -40.81 -3.76 -11.57
C THR A 15 -39.84 -4.89 -11.25
N GLY A 16 -38.74 -4.55 -10.56
CA GLY A 16 -37.84 -5.50 -9.92
C GLY A 16 -37.32 -4.86 -8.63
N ASN A 17 -37.76 -5.40 -7.50
CA ASN A 17 -37.47 -4.88 -6.17
C ASN A 17 -36.04 -5.30 -5.77
N TYR A 18 -35.06 -4.42 -5.91
CA TYR A 18 -33.74 -4.55 -5.30
C TYR A 18 -33.39 -3.23 -4.62
N SER A 19 -33.74 -3.14 -3.35
CA SER A 19 -33.28 -2.08 -2.45
C SER A 19 -31.85 -2.37 -2.06
N SER A 20 -30.90 -1.74 -2.74
CA SER A 20 -29.54 -1.53 -2.22
C SER A 20 -29.00 -0.26 -2.87
N PRO A 21 -28.70 0.79 -2.09
CA PRO A 21 -28.19 2.03 -2.67
C PRO A 21 -26.78 1.78 -3.19
N VAL A 22 -26.61 1.84 -4.51
CA VAL A 22 -25.28 2.00 -5.12
C VAL A 22 -24.77 3.37 -4.68
N LYS A 23 -23.86 3.39 -3.71
CA LYS A 23 -23.22 4.62 -3.25
C LYS A 23 -22.28 5.12 -4.35
N TYR A 24 -22.76 6.04 -5.18
CA TYR A 24 -21.88 6.83 -6.04
C TYR A 24 -21.13 7.83 -5.17
N THR A 25 -19.86 7.54 -4.88
CA THR A 25 -18.95 8.47 -4.19
C THR A 25 -18.85 9.78 -4.98
N THR A 26 -18.95 10.92 -4.30
CA THR A 26 -18.96 12.23 -4.97
C THR A 26 -17.56 12.59 -5.46
N ILE A 27 -17.43 13.29 -6.61
CA ILE A 27 -16.13 13.74 -7.17
C ILE A 27 -15.27 14.50 -6.12
N ARG A 28 -15.91 15.21 -5.18
CA ARG A 28 -15.23 15.87 -4.05
C ARG A 28 -14.59 14.88 -3.07
N GLU A 29 -15.25 13.77 -2.74
CA GLU A 29 -14.71 12.71 -1.85
C GLU A 29 -13.57 11.93 -2.52
N MET A 30 -13.67 11.66 -3.83
CA MET A 30 -12.58 11.07 -4.63
C MET A 30 -11.36 12.01 -4.73
N SER A 31 -11.59 13.32 -4.88
CA SER A 31 -10.55 14.36 -4.91
C SER A 31 -9.81 14.51 -3.57
N THR A 32 -10.52 14.39 -2.44
CA THR A 32 -9.89 14.40 -1.10
C THR A 32 -9.17 13.10 -0.79
N SER A 33 -9.73 11.95 -1.21
CA SER A 33 -9.12 10.62 -1.02
C SER A 33 -7.80 10.47 -1.81
N THR A 34 -7.76 10.92 -3.06
CA THR A 34 -6.54 10.85 -3.90
C THR A 34 -5.42 11.78 -3.42
N LYS A 35 -5.76 12.99 -2.93
CA LYS A 35 -4.78 13.87 -2.27
C LYS A 35 -4.23 13.26 -0.99
N SER A 36 -5.05 12.52 -0.24
CA SER A 36 -4.61 11.80 0.97
C SER A 36 -3.57 10.73 0.63
N VAL A 37 -3.87 9.81 -0.30
CA VAL A 37 -2.96 8.71 -0.65
C VAL A 37 -1.60 9.21 -1.15
N ARG A 38 -1.57 10.25 -2.00
CA ARG A 38 -0.31 10.84 -2.46
C ARG A 38 0.52 11.44 -1.34
N ASN A 39 -0.09 12.03 -0.33
CA ASN A 39 0.65 12.53 0.83
C ASN A 39 1.29 11.37 1.62
N ILE A 40 0.56 10.27 1.82
CA ILE A 40 1.08 9.08 2.51
C ILE A 40 2.24 8.46 1.72
N GLN A 41 2.11 8.36 0.41
CA GLN A 41 3.17 7.90 -0.51
C GLN A 41 4.44 8.74 -0.42
N ARG A 42 4.29 10.07 -0.34
CA ARG A 42 5.42 10.99 -0.12
C ARG A 42 6.06 10.79 1.24
N THR A 43 5.26 10.69 2.31
CA THR A 43 5.75 10.40 3.67
C THR A 43 6.52 9.07 3.72
N PHE A 44 6.00 8.04 3.06
CA PHE A 44 6.64 6.74 2.95
C PHE A 44 8.02 6.86 2.28
N LEU A 45 8.09 7.45 1.08
CA LEU A 45 9.34 7.58 0.32
C LEU A 45 10.31 8.65 0.85
N ALA A 46 9.88 9.49 1.80
CA ALA A 46 10.74 10.42 2.53
C ALA A 46 11.49 9.78 3.71
N SER A 47 11.23 8.50 4.03
CA SER A 47 11.92 7.80 5.11
C SER A 47 13.41 7.59 4.79
N PRO A 48 14.33 7.73 5.78
CA PRO A 48 15.75 7.49 5.57
C PRO A 48 16.10 6.05 5.16
N SER A 49 15.33 5.08 5.67
CA SER A 49 15.56 3.66 5.45
C SER A 49 14.27 2.95 5.06
N PHE A 50 14.41 1.81 4.40
CA PHE A 50 13.30 0.98 3.94
C PHE A 50 13.50 -0.48 4.32
N ALA A 51 12.39 -1.20 4.47
CA ALA A 51 12.40 -2.65 4.57
C ALA A 51 11.44 -3.28 3.56
N VAL A 52 11.78 -4.48 3.09
CA VAL A 52 10.93 -5.26 2.19
C VAL A 52 10.62 -6.60 2.83
N VAL A 53 9.34 -6.83 3.12
CA VAL A 53 8.83 -8.11 3.61
C VAL A 53 8.14 -8.85 2.47
N GLY A 54 8.52 -10.11 2.22
CA GLY A 54 7.97 -10.93 1.14
C GLY A 54 8.88 -11.10 -0.09
N ALA A 55 10.10 -10.57 -0.06
CA ALA A 55 11.15 -10.95 -1.01
C ALA A 55 11.60 -12.40 -0.79
N SER A 56 12.13 -13.06 -1.83
CA SER A 56 12.66 -14.43 -1.75
C SER A 56 13.77 -14.64 -2.79
N LYS A 57 14.39 -15.83 -2.83
CA LYS A 57 15.36 -16.20 -3.88
C LYS A 57 14.76 -16.28 -5.29
N ASP A 58 13.44 -16.41 -5.39
CA ASP A 58 12.75 -16.43 -6.68
C ASP A 58 12.57 -15.01 -7.21
N THR A 59 13.39 -14.65 -8.19
CA THR A 59 13.42 -13.32 -8.82
C THR A 59 12.19 -13.02 -9.69
N SER A 60 11.40 -14.04 -10.03
CA SER A 60 10.16 -13.85 -10.79
C SER A 60 9.03 -13.26 -9.93
N LYS A 61 9.11 -13.41 -8.59
CA LYS A 61 8.09 -12.97 -7.64
C LYS A 61 8.13 -11.47 -7.38
N PHE A 62 6.95 -10.90 -7.11
CA PHE A 62 6.80 -9.47 -6.88
C PHE A 62 7.61 -8.93 -5.71
N GLY A 63 7.73 -9.67 -4.60
CA GLY A 63 8.54 -9.22 -3.46
C GLY A 63 10.00 -8.98 -3.84
N THR A 64 10.58 -9.85 -4.67
CA THR A 64 11.96 -9.69 -5.15
C THR A 64 12.08 -8.59 -6.20
N LYS A 65 11.07 -8.41 -7.05
CA LYS A 65 10.99 -7.25 -7.97
C LYS A 65 10.94 -5.92 -7.20
N VAL A 66 10.18 -5.86 -6.10
CA VAL A 66 10.12 -4.68 -5.22
C VAL A 66 11.46 -4.45 -4.53
N LEU A 67 12.12 -5.49 -4.01
CA LEU A 67 13.47 -5.35 -3.46
C LEU A 67 14.46 -4.78 -4.50
N ASN A 68 14.40 -5.30 -5.73
CA ASN A 68 15.23 -4.79 -6.83
C ASN A 68 14.88 -3.36 -7.24
N TRP A 69 13.62 -2.93 -7.11
CA TRP A 69 13.22 -1.54 -7.33
C TRP A 69 13.97 -0.58 -6.39
N TYR A 70 14.12 -0.94 -5.11
CA TYR A 70 14.92 -0.15 -4.16
C TYR A 70 16.41 -0.20 -4.49
N LYS A 71 16.93 -1.39 -4.80
CA LYS A 71 18.34 -1.62 -5.14
C LYS A 71 18.83 -0.72 -6.27
N VAL A 72 18.12 -0.71 -7.39
CA VAL A 72 18.53 0.06 -8.58
C VAL A 72 18.42 1.58 -8.39
N ARG A 73 17.70 2.03 -7.36
CA ARG A 73 17.56 3.44 -6.95
C ARG A 73 18.49 3.80 -5.79
N SER A 74 19.35 2.88 -5.37
CA SER A 74 20.30 3.08 -4.27
C SER A 74 19.65 3.51 -2.95
N PHE A 75 18.41 3.09 -2.71
CA PHE A 75 17.79 3.26 -1.40
C PHE A 75 18.42 2.35 -0.36
N GLN A 76 18.53 2.83 0.88
CA GLN A 76 18.92 2.00 2.02
C GLN A 76 17.77 1.02 2.33
N VAL A 77 17.91 -0.23 1.89
CA VAL A 77 16.86 -1.25 2.03
C VAL A 77 17.36 -2.49 2.77
N THR A 78 16.54 -3.02 3.67
CA THR A 78 16.78 -4.29 4.37
C THR A 78 15.67 -5.30 4.05
N PRO A 79 15.97 -6.44 3.41
CA PRO A 79 15.00 -7.51 3.27
C PRO A 79 14.71 -8.18 4.62
N VAL A 80 13.45 -8.52 4.86
CA VAL A 80 13.02 -9.26 6.05
C VAL A 80 12.59 -10.65 5.62
N HIS A 81 13.33 -11.67 6.06
CA HIS A 81 13.07 -13.06 5.69
C HIS A 81 13.39 -14.01 6.88
N PRO A 82 12.50 -14.94 7.24
CA PRO A 82 12.67 -15.77 8.43
C PRO A 82 13.76 -16.85 8.33
N ARG A 83 14.48 -16.98 7.21
CA ARG A 83 15.27 -18.19 6.91
C ARG A 83 16.50 -17.93 6.04
N GLU A 84 16.32 -17.22 4.93
CA GLU A 84 17.45 -16.80 4.11
C GLU A 84 18.27 -15.79 4.90
N ALA A 85 19.59 -15.82 4.74
CA ALA A 85 20.51 -14.87 5.36
C ALA A 85 20.85 -13.68 4.44
N GLU A 86 20.63 -13.87 3.13
CA GLU A 86 20.91 -12.88 2.10
C GLU A 86 19.88 -12.99 0.97
N LEU A 87 19.45 -11.83 0.45
CA LEU A 87 18.62 -11.73 -0.76
C LEU A 87 19.12 -10.58 -1.63
N GLU A 88 19.32 -10.84 -2.93
CA GLU A 88 19.78 -9.84 -3.91
C GLU A 88 21.09 -9.12 -3.50
N GLY A 89 21.96 -9.77 -2.73
CA GLY A 89 23.21 -9.19 -2.22
C GLY A 89 23.04 -8.35 -0.95
N PHE A 90 21.84 -8.31 -0.34
CA PHE A 90 21.59 -7.65 0.93
C PHE A 90 21.47 -8.65 2.06
N PRO A 91 22.13 -8.43 3.22
CA PRO A 91 21.88 -9.23 4.41
C PRO A 91 20.43 -9.04 4.86
N THR A 92 19.82 -10.11 5.32
CA THR A 92 18.43 -10.10 5.78
C THR A 92 18.34 -10.11 7.29
N ILE A 93 17.24 -9.58 7.83
CA ILE A 93 16.83 -9.79 9.22
C ILE A 93 15.63 -10.74 9.29
N SER A 94 15.43 -11.37 10.44
CA SER A 94 14.42 -12.42 10.60
C SER A 94 13.00 -11.89 10.77
N ALA A 95 12.88 -10.73 11.43
CA ALA A 95 11.63 -10.07 11.73
C ALA A 95 11.77 -8.55 11.72
N ILE A 96 10.66 -7.82 11.56
CA ILE A 96 10.68 -6.35 11.59
C ILE A 96 11.07 -5.78 12.97
N SER A 97 10.99 -6.58 14.04
CA SER A 97 11.48 -6.24 15.37
C SER A 97 13.01 -6.13 15.45
N ASP A 98 13.71 -6.68 14.46
CA ASP A 98 15.17 -6.64 14.38
C ASP A 98 15.67 -5.40 13.60
N LEU A 99 14.75 -4.51 13.18
CA LEU A 99 15.11 -3.27 12.50
C LEU A 99 15.96 -2.38 13.42
N PRO A 100 17.09 -1.82 12.94
CA PRO A 100 17.98 -1.00 13.77
C PRO A 100 17.37 0.36 14.14
N SER A 101 16.40 0.84 13.36
CA SER A 101 15.74 2.14 13.57
C SER A 101 14.31 2.10 13.00
N PRO A 102 13.38 1.36 13.62
CA PRO A 102 12.03 1.16 13.09
C PRO A 102 11.28 2.48 12.90
N THR A 103 11.47 3.46 13.78
CA THR A 103 10.85 4.80 13.69
C THR A 103 11.36 5.65 12.52
N LYS A 104 12.42 5.21 11.83
CA LYS A 104 12.98 5.84 10.62
C LYS A 104 12.89 4.93 9.38
N THR A 105 12.19 3.80 9.49
CA THR A 105 12.16 2.77 8.44
C THR A 105 10.75 2.55 7.93
N SER A 106 10.46 2.92 6.68
CA SER A 106 9.19 2.58 6.03
C SER A 106 9.21 1.17 5.44
N ILE A 107 8.09 0.46 5.43
CA ILE A 107 8.06 -0.98 5.09
C ILE A 107 7.13 -1.28 3.91
N SER A 108 7.68 -1.85 2.84
CA SER A 108 6.91 -2.48 1.76
C SER A 108 6.55 -3.91 2.14
N ILE A 109 5.27 -4.28 2.05
CA ILE A 109 4.75 -5.60 2.44
C ILE A 109 4.13 -6.31 1.22
N ILE A 110 4.65 -7.50 0.91
CA ILE A 110 4.25 -8.33 -0.24
C ILE A 110 3.98 -9.78 0.23
N THR A 111 3.36 -9.92 1.40
CA THR A 111 3.03 -11.22 2.02
C THR A 111 1.55 -11.55 1.90
N PRO A 112 1.13 -12.83 2.01
CA PRO A 112 -0.28 -13.16 2.10
C PRO A 112 -0.98 -12.42 3.26
N PRO A 113 -2.27 -12.05 3.15
CA PRO A 113 -2.96 -11.20 4.12
C PRO A 113 -2.87 -11.65 5.59
N LYS A 114 -2.95 -12.97 5.84
CA LYS A 114 -2.80 -13.53 7.19
C LYS A 114 -1.47 -13.15 7.85
N VAL A 115 -0.39 -13.10 7.07
CA VAL A 115 0.94 -12.69 7.56
C VAL A 115 1.02 -11.18 7.65
N THR A 116 0.47 -10.46 6.67
CA THR A 116 0.40 -8.99 6.64
C THR A 116 -0.25 -8.43 7.89
N LEU A 117 -1.35 -9.00 8.37
CA LEU A 117 -2.03 -8.53 9.59
C LEU A 117 -1.08 -8.48 10.79
N GLY A 118 -0.30 -9.55 11.01
CA GLY A 118 0.69 -9.59 12.10
C GLY A 118 1.82 -8.58 11.92
N ILE A 119 2.25 -8.33 10.68
CA ILE A 119 3.25 -7.32 10.36
C ILE A 119 2.71 -5.91 10.65
N VAL A 120 1.48 -5.59 10.26
CA VAL A 120 0.85 -4.28 10.51
C VAL A 120 0.70 -4.03 12.01
N GLN A 121 0.25 -5.04 12.77
CA GLN A 121 0.17 -4.98 14.24
C GLN A 121 1.53 -4.66 14.86
N LYS A 122 2.56 -5.42 14.48
CA LYS A 122 3.90 -5.25 15.03
C LYS A 122 4.54 -3.91 14.59
N ALA A 123 4.32 -3.48 13.36
CA ALA A 123 4.81 -2.20 12.86
C ALA A 123 4.20 -1.01 13.62
N LYS A 124 2.91 -1.08 13.98
CA LYS A 124 2.26 -0.11 14.86
C LYS A 124 2.95 -0.03 16.22
N GLU A 125 3.23 -1.17 16.85
CA GLU A 125 3.94 -1.25 18.14
C GLU A 125 5.35 -0.65 18.08
N LEU A 126 6.07 -0.89 16.98
CA LEU A 126 7.44 -0.40 16.77
C LEU A 126 7.52 1.07 16.35
N GLY A 127 6.39 1.74 16.14
CA GLY A 127 6.34 3.14 15.71
C GLY A 127 6.86 3.35 14.28
N VAL A 128 6.66 2.36 13.41
CA VAL A 128 7.02 2.47 11.98
C VAL A 128 6.27 3.65 11.35
N PRO A 129 6.96 4.55 10.63
CA PRO A 129 6.37 5.80 10.14
C PRO A 129 5.34 5.59 9.05
N ALA A 130 5.57 4.65 8.12
CA ALA A 130 4.60 4.32 7.07
C ALA A 130 4.76 2.88 6.55
N LEU A 131 3.65 2.32 6.08
CA LEU A 131 3.57 1.00 5.47
C LEU A 131 2.99 1.10 4.05
N TRP A 132 3.46 0.24 3.15
CA TRP A 132 2.88 0.09 1.83
C TRP A 132 2.56 -1.37 1.56
N LEU A 133 1.27 -1.71 1.66
CA LEU A 133 0.75 -3.01 1.26
C LEU A 133 0.68 -3.02 -0.26
N GLN A 134 1.52 -3.83 -0.88
CA GLN A 134 1.43 -4.02 -2.33
C GLN A 134 0.15 -4.80 -2.66
N PRO A 135 -0.41 -4.63 -3.87
CA PRO A 135 -1.68 -5.26 -4.24
C PRO A 135 -1.73 -6.76 -3.92
N GLY A 136 -2.74 -7.17 -3.15
CA GLY A 136 -2.96 -8.55 -2.73
C GLY A 136 -2.31 -8.92 -1.40
N ALA A 137 -1.65 -7.97 -0.73
CA ALA A 137 -1.16 -8.15 0.64
C ALA A 137 -2.24 -7.89 1.70
N GLU A 138 -3.38 -7.32 1.31
CA GLU A 138 -4.52 -7.00 2.16
C GLU A 138 -5.72 -7.93 1.94
N ASP A 139 -6.51 -8.09 2.98
CA ASP A 139 -7.89 -8.61 2.97
C ASP A 139 -8.76 -7.74 3.89
N ASP A 140 -10.04 -8.10 4.04
CA ASP A 140 -10.97 -7.36 4.89
C ASP A 140 -10.50 -7.24 6.35
N ALA A 141 -9.82 -8.26 6.88
CA ALA A 141 -9.33 -8.24 8.26
C ALA A 141 -8.17 -7.25 8.43
N VAL A 142 -7.26 -7.20 7.45
CA VAL A 142 -6.17 -6.21 7.41
C VAL A 142 -6.74 -4.78 7.32
N ILE A 143 -7.68 -4.55 6.40
CA ILE A 143 -8.31 -3.24 6.20
C ILE A 143 -9.08 -2.81 7.45
N GLN A 144 -9.86 -3.70 8.05
CA GLN A 144 -10.60 -3.40 9.28
C GLN A 144 -9.64 -3.04 10.42
N TYR A 145 -8.55 -3.78 10.59
CA TYR A 145 -7.54 -3.45 11.59
C TYR A 145 -6.92 -2.06 11.36
N ILE A 146 -6.59 -1.71 10.12
CA ILE A 146 -6.05 -0.38 9.78
C ILE A 146 -7.01 0.74 10.24
N LYS A 147 -8.31 0.57 9.96
CA LYS A 147 -9.35 1.55 10.31
C LYS A 147 -9.57 1.65 11.81
N ASP A 148 -9.76 0.51 12.49
CA ASP A 148 -10.02 0.45 13.94
C ASP A 148 -8.87 1.02 14.78
N ASN A 149 -7.67 1.07 14.20
CA ASN A 149 -6.47 1.54 14.87
C ASN A 149 -5.97 2.91 14.38
N GLY A 150 -6.75 3.60 13.54
CA GLY A 150 -6.42 4.94 13.05
C GLY A 150 -5.09 4.98 12.29
N LEU A 151 -4.83 3.98 11.44
CA LEU A 151 -3.59 3.86 10.67
C LEU A 151 -3.74 4.33 9.22
N GLU A 152 -4.92 4.81 8.82
CA GLU A 152 -5.22 5.23 7.44
C GLU A 152 -4.38 6.42 6.96
N ASP A 153 -3.74 7.16 7.87
CA ASP A 153 -2.86 8.29 7.57
C ASP A 153 -1.41 7.89 7.26
N ARG A 154 -1.06 6.61 7.44
CA ARG A 154 0.31 6.11 7.26
C ARG A 154 0.40 4.75 6.56
N VAL A 155 -0.73 4.13 6.24
CA VAL A 155 -0.78 2.84 5.56
C VAL A 155 -1.36 3.03 4.16
N ILE A 156 -0.58 2.66 3.15
CA ILE A 156 -0.98 2.66 1.74
C ILE A 156 -1.52 1.27 1.41
N TYR A 157 -2.78 1.20 1.00
CA TYR A 157 -3.49 -0.05 0.65
C TYR A 157 -4.56 0.24 -0.42
N GLY A 158 -5.17 -0.80 -0.99
CA GLY A 158 -6.30 -0.64 -1.91
C GLY A 158 -5.91 -0.33 -3.36
N GLY A 159 -4.73 -0.80 -3.81
CA GLY A 159 -4.35 -0.77 -5.23
C GLY A 159 -3.03 -0.09 -5.61
N PRO A 160 -2.53 0.97 -4.92
CA PRO A 160 -1.27 1.59 -5.30
C PRO A 160 -0.09 0.61 -5.25
N CYS A 161 0.82 0.72 -6.23
CA CYS A 161 1.95 -0.20 -6.36
C CYS A 161 3.26 0.55 -6.52
N ILE A 162 4.28 0.20 -5.74
CA ILE A 162 5.56 0.91 -5.78
C ILE A 162 6.28 0.75 -7.13
N LEU A 163 6.06 -0.38 -7.82
CA LEU A 163 6.64 -0.63 -9.14
C LEU A 163 6.02 0.25 -10.24
N VAL A 164 4.81 0.79 -10.00
CA VAL A 164 4.06 1.62 -10.95
C VAL A 164 4.19 3.09 -10.57
N ASP A 165 3.89 3.41 -9.31
CA ASP A 165 3.75 4.78 -8.81
C ASP A 165 5.06 5.35 -8.27
N GLY A 166 5.97 4.48 -7.79
CA GLY A 166 7.14 4.86 -7.00
C GLY A 166 8.02 5.90 -7.68
N ASP A 167 8.27 5.76 -8.98
CA ASP A 167 9.15 6.67 -9.72
C ASP A 167 8.58 8.08 -9.87
N GLU A 168 7.27 8.20 -10.05
CA GLU A 168 6.61 9.51 -10.09
C GLU A 168 6.75 10.20 -8.74
N ILE A 169 6.55 9.46 -7.65
CA ILE A 169 6.63 10.00 -6.29
C ILE A 169 8.08 10.41 -5.98
N VAL A 170 9.08 9.58 -6.29
CA VAL A 170 10.50 9.92 -6.09
C VAL A 170 10.85 11.21 -6.83
N ARG A 171 10.45 11.36 -8.10
CA ARG A 171 10.68 12.60 -8.86
C ARG A 171 10.03 13.82 -8.22
N SER A 172 8.92 13.66 -7.50
CA SER A 172 8.23 14.75 -6.81
C SER A 172 8.87 15.18 -5.48
N LEU A 173 9.85 14.41 -4.98
CA LEU A 173 10.57 14.71 -3.72
C LEU A 173 11.86 15.52 -3.96
N LEU A 174 12.29 15.65 -5.22
CA LEU A 174 13.43 16.44 -5.68
C LEU A 174 12.99 17.87 -6.02
#